data_AF-A0A957ZIU9-F1
#
_entry.id   AF-A0A957ZIU9-F1
#
_cell.length_a   1.000
_cell.length_b   1.000
_cell.length_c   1.000
_cell.angle_alpha   90.00
_cell.angle_beta   90.00
_cell.angle_gamma   90.00
#
_symmetry.space_group_name_H-M   'P 1'
#
loop_
_entity.id
_entity.type
_entity.pdbx_description
1 polymer ?
#
loop_
_entity_poly.entity_id
_entity_poly.type
_entity_poly.pdbx_seq_one_letter_code
_entity_poly.pdbx_strand_id
1 'polypeptide(L)'
;LIDEFAGDQLRMLTERIEIVPNGVDLDHFAFRDPANRPPARLIFSGKMSYHANVTAALHLVEDIMPLVWAQRPDAQVWLVGKDPAAEVRKLANDQPPLPDSGEPRIVVTGAVPSMADFIQASTIAVAPLLYGAGIQNKALEAMSCGTPVVATPQATAALAIRP
;
A
#
# COMPACT_ATOMS: atom_id res chain seq x y z
N LEU A 1 -38.08 22.99 -14.82
CA LEU A 1 -39.20 22.16 -14.30
C LEU A 1 -38.79 20.73 -13.91
N ILE A 2 -37.73 20.13 -14.48
CA ILE A 2 -37.20 18.84 -14.01
C ILE A 2 -35.98 19.01 -13.06
N ASP A 3 -35.25 20.14 -13.13
CA ASP A 3 -34.08 20.38 -12.26
C ASP A 3 -34.41 20.84 -10.83
N GLU A 4 -35.54 21.49 -10.59
CA GLU A 4 -35.91 21.99 -9.24
C GLU A 4 -36.50 20.90 -8.34
N PHE A 5 -37.13 19.86 -8.91
CA PHE A 5 -37.75 18.78 -8.13
C PHE A 5 -36.74 17.72 -7.65
N ALA A 6 -35.58 17.60 -8.31
CA ALA A 6 -34.51 16.69 -7.88
C ALA A 6 -33.69 17.27 -6.72
N GLY A 7 -33.59 18.61 -6.60
CA GLY A 7 -32.75 19.29 -5.63
C GLY A 7 -33.19 19.10 -4.17
N ASP A 8 -34.48 19.17 -3.89
CA ASP A 8 -35.02 19.04 -2.53
C ASP A 8 -35.06 17.58 -2.05
N GLN A 9 -35.30 16.60 -2.93
CA GLN A 9 -35.22 15.19 -2.57
C GLN A 9 -33.78 14.70 -2.37
N LEU A 10 -32.81 15.18 -3.18
CA LEU A 10 -31.38 14.91 -2.92
C LEU A 10 -30.92 15.55 -1.61
N ARG A 11 -31.37 16.77 -1.30
CA ARG A 11 -31.10 17.46 -0.02
C ARG A 11 -31.63 16.70 1.19
N MET A 12 -32.88 16.21 1.13
CA MET A 12 -33.46 15.39 2.21
C MET A 12 -32.71 14.06 2.44
N LEU A 13 -32.10 13.49 1.41
CA LEU A 13 -31.28 12.27 1.54
C LEU A 13 -29.90 12.59 2.15
N THR A 14 -29.29 13.73 1.83
CA THR A 14 -28.01 14.13 2.42
C THR A 14 -28.10 14.46 3.91
N GLU A 15 -29.25 14.89 4.43
CA GLU A 15 -29.45 15.15 5.86
C GLU A 15 -29.50 13.87 6.72
N ARG A 16 -29.59 12.68 6.10
CA ARG A 16 -29.58 11.38 6.80
C ARG A 16 -28.32 10.55 6.56
N ILE A 17 -27.31 11.10 5.88
CA ILE A 17 -26.08 10.40 5.54
C ILE A 17 -24.91 11.10 6.24
N GLU A 18 -24.33 10.40 7.20
CA GLU A 18 -23.09 10.82 7.86
C GLU A 18 -21.91 10.02 7.30
N ILE A 19 -20.82 10.71 6.96
CA ILE A 19 -19.58 10.07 6.54
C ILE A 19 -18.76 9.79 7.80
N VAL A 20 -18.64 8.51 8.15
CA VAL A 20 -17.72 8.05 9.19
C VAL A 20 -16.41 7.64 8.53
N PRO A 21 -15.31 8.41 8.68
CA PRO A 21 -14.04 8.05 8.08
C PRO A 21 -13.47 6.78 8.74
N ASN A 22 -12.72 6.00 7.97
CA ASN A 22 -12.03 4.86 8.52
C ASN A 22 -10.89 5.31 9.44
N GLY A 23 -10.79 4.68 10.60
CA GLY A 23 -9.69 4.85 11.54
C GLY A 23 -8.61 3.78 11.37
N VAL A 24 -7.55 3.94 12.16
CA VAL A 24 -6.48 2.96 12.34
C VAL A 24 -6.25 2.78 13.83
N ASP A 25 -5.93 1.56 14.24
CA ASP A 25 -5.55 1.25 15.62
C ASP A 25 -4.18 1.87 15.92
N LEU A 26 -4.16 2.94 16.71
CA LEU A 26 -2.96 3.71 17.02
C LEU A 26 -2.02 2.99 17.99
N ASP A 27 -2.52 2.03 18.78
CA ASP A 27 -1.71 1.22 19.67
C ASP A 27 -1.00 0.12 18.87
N HIS A 28 -1.72 -0.53 17.94
CA HIS A 28 -1.14 -1.55 17.08
C HIS A 28 -0.20 -0.97 16.01
N PHE A 29 -0.58 0.15 15.37
CA PHE A 29 0.22 0.84 14.34
C PHE A 29 0.92 2.07 14.91
N ALA A 30 1.47 1.97 16.11
CA ALA A 30 2.15 3.07 16.77
C ALA A 30 3.36 3.60 15.96
N PHE A 31 3.62 4.90 16.11
CA PHE A 31 4.80 5.53 15.54
C PHE A 31 6.09 4.86 16.05
N ARG A 32 7.02 4.56 15.13
CA ARG A 32 8.37 4.12 15.46
C ARG A 32 9.39 4.98 14.74
N ASP A 33 10.39 5.46 15.49
CA ASP A 33 11.48 6.26 14.95
C ASP A 33 12.13 5.56 13.73
N PRO A 34 12.18 6.23 12.56
CA PRO A 34 12.75 5.66 11.35
C PRO A 34 14.28 5.47 11.40
N ALA A 35 14.99 5.96 12.41
CA ALA A 35 16.46 5.96 12.49
C ALA A 35 17.12 4.59 12.27
N ASN A 36 16.42 3.49 12.56
CA ASN A 36 16.94 2.13 12.45
C ASN A 36 16.33 1.31 11.30
N ARG A 37 15.65 1.94 10.34
CA ARG A 37 15.07 1.22 9.19
C ARG A 37 16.18 0.78 8.23
N PRO A 38 16.12 -0.45 7.70
CA PRO A 38 16.96 -0.86 6.58
C PRO A 38 16.86 0.15 5.42
N PRO A 39 17.97 0.44 4.73
CA PRO A 39 17.93 1.35 3.60
C PRO A 39 17.09 0.74 2.45
N ALA A 40 16.33 1.59 1.77
CA ALA A 40 15.64 1.28 0.52
C ALA A 40 14.71 0.03 0.56
N ARG A 41 14.03 -0.22 1.69
CA ARG A 41 12.98 -1.24 1.77
C ARG A 41 11.61 -0.64 1.43
N LEU A 42 10.98 -1.15 0.39
CA LEU A 42 9.63 -0.81 -0.03
C LEU A 42 8.66 -1.90 0.43
N ILE A 43 7.51 -1.52 0.99
CA ILE A 43 6.45 -2.46 1.36
C ILE A 43 5.16 -2.19 0.59
N PHE A 44 4.59 -3.24 0.02
CA PHE A 44 3.20 -3.27 -0.44
C PHE A 44 2.44 -4.28 0.41
N SER A 45 1.45 -3.81 1.18
CA SER A 45 0.67 -4.67 2.08
C SER A 45 -0.75 -4.95 1.53
N GLY A 46 -1.32 -6.10 1.88
CA GLY A 46 -2.73 -6.39 1.63
C GLY A 46 -3.08 -7.87 1.48
N LYS A 47 -4.34 -8.14 1.12
CA LYS A 47 -4.77 -9.48 0.67
C LYS A 47 -4.25 -9.71 -0.75
N MET A 48 -3.20 -10.51 -0.90
CA MET A 48 -2.45 -10.69 -2.15
C MET A 48 -3.13 -11.62 -3.17
N SER A 49 -4.35 -12.09 -2.89
CA SER A 49 -5.26 -12.73 -3.86
C SER A 49 -6.32 -11.78 -4.39
N TYR A 50 -6.45 -10.60 -3.81
CA TYR A 50 -7.41 -9.62 -4.30
C TYR A 50 -6.92 -9.04 -5.61
N HIS A 51 -7.74 -9.10 -6.66
CA HIS A 51 -7.36 -8.69 -8.02
C HIS A 51 -6.65 -7.33 -8.08
N ALA A 52 -7.16 -6.30 -7.39
CA ALA A 52 -6.51 -4.98 -7.34
C ALA A 52 -5.10 -5.02 -6.73
N ASN A 53 -4.89 -5.85 -5.70
CA ASN A 53 -3.57 -6.01 -5.10
C ASN A 53 -2.63 -6.86 -5.98
N VAL A 54 -3.14 -7.87 -6.68
CA VAL A 54 -2.36 -8.65 -7.66
C VAL A 54 -1.87 -7.73 -8.77
N THR A 55 -2.78 -6.96 -9.39
CA THR A 55 -2.42 -6.01 -10.45
C THR A 55 -1.41 -4.96 -9.95
N ALA A 56 -1.60 -4.41 -8.75
CA ALA A 56 -0.68 -3.43 -8.19
C ALA A 56 0.70 -4.02 -7.85
N ALA A 57 0.77 -5.27 -7.38
CA ALA A 57 2.04 -5.95 -7.12
C ALA A 57 2.83 -6.22 -8.41
N LEU A 58 2.15 -6.67 -9.46
CA LEU A 58 2.75 -6.83 -10.79
C LEU A 58 3.23 -5.48 -11.33
N HIS A 59 2.37 -4.47 -11.33
CA HIS A 59 2.72 -3.12 -11.79
C HIS A 59 3.92 -2.53 -11.03
N LEU A 60 3.95 -2.71 -9.70
CA LEU A 60 5.09 -2.31 -8.90
C LEU A 60 6.38 -2.97 -9.39
N VAL A 61 6.39 -4.30 -9.49
CA VAL A 61 7.62 -5.06 -9.74
C VAL A 61 8.06 -5.01 -11.21
N GLU A 62 7.13 -5.05 -12.15
CA GLU A 62 7.42 -5.19 -13.58
C GLU A 62 7.61 -3.85 -14.27
N ASP A 63 6.89 -2.80 -13.85
CA ASP A 63 6.92 -1.49 -14.52
C ASP A 63 7.70 -0.44 -13.73
N ILE A 64 7.49 -0.36 -12.41
CA ILE A 64 8.06 0.70 -11.57
C ILE A 64 9.47 0.35 -11.11
N MET A 65 9.66 -0.84 -10.53
CA MET A 65 10.91 -1.21 -9.89
C MET A 65 12.12 -1.30 -10.83
N PRO A 66 12.03 -1.65 -12.12
CA PRO A 66 13.18 -1.56 -13.02
C PRO A 66 13.76 -0.15 -13.11
N LEU A 67 12.91 0.89 -13.08
CA LEU A 67 13.33 2.29 -13.08
C LEU A 67 13.98 2.69 -11.74
N VAL A 68 13.44 2.16 -10.62
CA VAL A 68 14.01 2.38 -9.29
C VAL A 68 15.37 1.69 -9.18
N TRP A 69 15.48 0.42 -9.58
CA TRP A 69 16.72 -0.35 -9.51
C TRP A 69 17.83 0.20 -10.41
N ALA A 70 17.50 0.91 -11.50
CA ALA A 70 18.48 1.62 -12.30
C ALA A 70 19.21 2.73 -11.53
N GLN A 71 18.57 3.31 -10.51
CA GLN A 71 19.14 4.38 -9.67
C GLN A 71 19.52 3.90 -8.26
N ARG A 72 18.82 2.90 -7.74
CA ARG A 72 18.98 2.28 -6.41
C ARG A 72 18.99 0.75 -6.53
N PRO A 73 20.12 0.16 -6.97
CA PRO A 73 20.22 -1.29 -7.16
C PRO A 73 20.05 -2.12 -5.88
N ASP A 74 20.20 -1.48 -4.72
CA ASP A 74 20.01 -2.04 -3.38
C ASP A 74 18.54 -2.08 -2.91
N ALA A 75 17.61 -1.48 -3.67
CA ALA A 75 16.22 -1.42 -3.26
C ALA A 75 15.55 -2.81 -3.21
N GLN A 76 14.88 -3.09 -2.10
CA GLN A 76 14.22 -4.38 -1.83
C GLN A 76 12.71 -4.20 -1.70
N VAL A 77 11.94 -5.09 -2.33
CA VAL A 77 10.48 -5.05 -2.33
C VAL A 77 9.91 -6.14 -1.44
N TRP A 78 9.04 -5.77 -0.52
CA TRP A 78 8.31 -6.68 0.34
C TRP A 78 6.82 -6.65 -0.01
N LEU A 79 6.33 -7.76 -0.56
CA LEU A 79 4.91 -8.00 -0.84
C LEU A 79 4.32 -8.79 0.35
N VAL A 80 3.74 -8.06 1.31
CA VAL A 80 3.35 -8.58 2.62
C VAL A 80 1.85 -8.77 2.72
N GLY A 81 1.42 -10.00 3.00
CA GLY A 81 0.05 -10.28 3.40
C GLY A 81 -0.52 -11.56 2.82
N LYS A 82 -1.75 -11.86 3.26
CA LYS A 82 -2.35 -13.18 3.12
C LYS A 82 -2.66 -13.56 1.66
N ASP A 83 -2.65 -14.87 1.42
CA ASP A 83 -3.15 -15.52 0.20
C ASP A 83 -2.50 -15.00 -1.11
N PRO A 84 -1.16 -14.94 -1.27
CA PRO A 84 -0.58 -14.44 -2.51
C PRO A 84 -0.97 -15.27 -3.72
N ALA A 85 -1.45 -14.64 -4.79
CA ALA A 85 -1.73 -15.33 -6.04
C ALA A 85 -0.47 -15.99 -6.61
N ALA A 86 -0.64 -16.96 -7.52
CA ALA A 86 0.49 -17.68 -8.11
C ALA A 86 1.44 -16.72 -8.85
N GLU A 87 0.89 -15.75 -9.59
CA GLU A 87 1.68 -14.74 -10.30
C GLU A 87 2.50 -13.89 -9.33
N VAL A 88 1.90 -13.48 -8.19
CA VAL A 88 2.61 -12.70 -7.16
C VAL A 88 3.75 -13.49 -6.54
N ARG A 89 3.56 -14.79 -6.27
CA ARG A 89 4.64 -15.64 -5.73
C ARG A 89 5.79 -15.81 -6.71
N LYS A 90 5.50 -15.85 -8.01
CA LYS A 90 6.51 -16.00 -9.06
C LYS A 90 7.52 -14.84 -9.05
N LEU A 91 7.06 -13.62 -8.77
CA LEU A 91 7.90 -12.42 -8.69
C LEU A 91 9.11 -12.58 -7.76
N ALA A 92 9.00 -13.37 -6.69
CA ALA A 92 10.11 -13.60 -5.74
C ALA A 92 11.36 -14.22 -6.40
N ASN A 93 11.19 -14.93 -7.53
CA ASN A 93 12.26 -15.67 -8.19
C ASN A 93 12.71 -15.03 -9.52
N ASP A 94 12.01 -14.01 -10.00
CA ASP A 94 12.23 -13.44 -11.34
C ASP A 94 13.34 -12.36 -11.36
N GLN A 95 13.98 -12.09 -10.21
CA GLN A 95 15.02 -11.06 -10.08
C GLN A 95 16.30 -11.60 -9.43
N PRO A 96 17.48 -11.13 -9.86
CA PRO A 96 18.72 -11.46 -9.18
C PRO A 96 18.69 -10.96 -7.73
N PRO A 97 19.37 -11.65 -6.80
CA PRO A 97 19.47 -11.20 -5.41
C PRO A 97 20.17 -9.84 -5.31
N LEU A 98 20.07 -9.21 -4.15
CA LEU A 98 20.74 -7.94 -3.87
C LEU A 98 22.27 -8.12 -4.02
N PRO A 99 22.98 -7.17 -4.69
CA PRO A 99 24.39 -7.33 -5.04
C PRO A 99 25.32 -7.56 -3.83
N ASP A 100 25.04 -6.91 -2.70
CA ASP A 100 25.95 -6.88 -1.55
C ASP A 100 25.62 -7.98 -0.52
N SER A 101 24.33 -8.23 -0.27
CA SER A 101 23.90 -9.15 0.79
C SER A 101 23.55 -10.56 0.28
N GLY A 102 23.29 -10.71 -1.02
CA GLY A 102 22.76 -11.96 -1.58
C GLY A 102 21.31 -12.26 -1.16
N GLU A 103 20.66 -11.35 -0.43
CA GLU A 103 19.26 -11.52 -0.03
C GLU A 103 18.31 -11.41 -1.23
N PRO A 104 17.10 -11.99 -1.15
CA PRO A 104 16.09 -11.82 -2.19
C PRO A 104 15.79 -10.34 -2.42
N ARG A 105 15.86 -9.91 -3.68
CA ARG A 105 15.49 -8.55 -4.07
C ARG A 105 13.99 -8.31 -3.94
N ILE A 106 13.18 -9.36 -4.06
CA ILE A 106 11.74 -9.35 -3.82
C ILE A 106 11.42 -10.44 -2.80
N VAL A 107 10.71 -10.07 -1.74
CA VAL A 107 10.21 -10.98 -0.71
C VAL A 107 8.69 -11.02 -0.77
N VAL A 108 8.13 -12.21 -0.94
CA VAL A 108 6.69 -12.47 -0.88
C VAL A 108 6.41 -13.32 0.35
N THR A 109 5.60 -12.83 1.27
CA THR A 109 5.39 -13.52 2.56
C THR A 109 4.21 -14.51 2.49
N GLY A 110 2.98 -13.99 2.53
CA GLY A 110 1.83 -14.68 3.12
C GLY A 110 1.33 -13.94 4.36
N ALA A 111 0.41 -14.56 5.12
CA ALA A 111 -0.07 -13.98 6.36
C ALA A 111 1.10 -13.84 7.36
N VAL A 112 1.18 -12.68 8.02
CA VAL A 112 2.21 -12.37 9.02
C VAL A 112 1.57 -12.13 10.38
N PRO A 113 2.28 -12.41 11.49
CA PRO A 113 1.73 -12.20 12.84
C PRO A 113 1.37 -10.74 13.14
N SER A 114 2.12 -9.79 12.56
CA SER A 114 1.98 -8.36 12.80
C SER A 114 2.31 -7.62 11.51
N MET A 115 1.34 -6.92 10.94
CA MET A 115 1.59 -6.06 9.78
C MET A 115 2.38 -4.81 10.18
N ALA A 116 2.13 -4.30 11.39
CA ALA A 116 2.81 -3.12 11.94
C ALA A 116 4.33 -3.29 11.96
N ASP A 117 4.85 -4.46 12.34
CA ASP A 117 6.31 -4.70 12.38
C ASP A 117 6.94 -4.58 10.99
N PHE A 118 6.27 -5.07 9.94
CA PHE A 118 6.77 -4.98 8.58
C PHE A 118 6.69 -3.56 8.03
N ILE A 119 5.60 -2.84 8.33
CA ILE A 119 5.45 -1.42 7.96
C ILE A 119 6.51 -0.56 8.66
N GLN A 120 6.72 -0.74 9.96
CA GLN A 120 7.68 0.00 10.76
C GLN A 120 9.13 -0.29 10.36
N ALA A 121 9.40 -1.50 9.86
CA ALA A 121 10.71 -1.90 9.34
C ALA A 121 10.94 -1.49 7.88
N SER A 122 10.00 -0.80 7.23
CA SER A 122 10.11 -0.40 5.82
C SER A 122 10.40 1.08 5.67
N THR A 123 11.28 1.42 4.73
CA THR A 123 11.63 2.82 4.41
C THR A 123 10.45 3.56 3.81
N ILE A 124 9.71 2.92 2.91
CA ILE A 124 8.58 3.50 2.17
C ILE A 124 7.48 2.45 2.05
N ALA A 125 6.24 2.85 2.33
CA ALA A 125 5.05 2.09 1.95
C ALA A 125 4.58 2.55 0.57
N VAL A 126 4.32 1.61 -0.32
CA VAL A 126 3.85 1.90 -1.68
C VAL A 126 2.41 1.44 -1.87
N ALA A 127 1.64 2.18 -2.65
CA ALA A 127 0.28 1.82 -3.06
C ALA A 127 0.04 2.21 -4.54
N PRO A 128 0.66 1.52 -5.50
CA PRO A 128 0.57 1.87 -6.93
C PRO A 128 -0.70 1.28 -7.57
N LEU A 129 -1.87 1.66 -7.05
CA LEU A 129 -3.15 1.11 -7.49
C LEU A 129 -3.56 1.69 -8.84
N LEU A 130 -3.80 0.81 -9.81
CA LEU A 130 -4.27 1.21 -11.14
C LEU A 130 -5.78 1.49 -11.19
N TYR A 131 -6.54 0.93 -10.25
CA TYR A 131 -7.97 1.21 -10.08
C TYR A 131 -8.35 1.11 -8.61
N GLY A 132 -9.32 1.93 -8.21
CA GLY A 132 -9.81 1.98 -6.83
C GLY A 132 -10.80 0.85 -6.56
N ALA A 133 -10.43 -0.08 -5.70
CA ALA A 133 -11.38 -1.03 -5.14
C ALA A 133 -11.09 -1.23 -3.64
N GLY A 134 -12.10 -0.94 -2.82
CA GLY A 134 -12.03 -1.06 -1.36
C GLY A 134 -11.37 0.11 -0.63
N ILE A 135 -11.45 0.04 0.69
CA ILE A 135 -10.87 1.01 1.62
C ILE A 135 -9.36 0.80 1.71
N GLN A 136 -8.58 1.87 1.53
CA GLN A 136 -7.12 1.81 1.52
C GLN A 136 -6.50 2.03 2.90
N ASN A 137 -6.90 1.19 3.88
CA ASN A 137 -6.37 1.25 5.24
C ASN A 137 -4.84 1.16 5.29
N LYS A 138 -4.21 0.49 4.31
CA LYS A 138 -2.74 0.38 4.19
C LYS A 138 -2.03 1.74 4.23
N ALA A 139 -2.65 2.80 3.73
CA ALA A 139 -2.09 4.14 3.78
C ALA A 139 -2.17 4.70 5.22
N LEU A 140 -3.31 4.55 5.89
CA LEU A 140 -3.48 4.96 7.30
C LEU A 140 -2.53 4.20 8.24
N GLU A 141 -2.40 2.89 8.05
CA GLU A 141 -1.48 2.02 8.79
C GLU A 141 -0.03 2.50 8.64
N ALA A 142 0.41 2.78 7.42
CA ALA A 142 1.75 3.31 7.15
C ALA A 142 1.97 4.71 7.74
N MET A 143 1.01 5.62 7.56
CA MET A 143 1.09 6.97 8.11
C MET A 143 1.16 6.97 9.65
N SER A 144 0.36 6.10 10.30
CA SER A 144 0.36 5.94 11.76
C SER A 144 1.73 5.48 12.29
N CYS A 145 2.37 4.55 11.58
CA CYS A 145 3.72 4.06 11.92
C CYS A 145 4.84 5.08 11.62
N GLY A 146 4.53 6.22 11.00
CA GLY A 146 5.54 7.17 10.52
C GLY A 146 6.32 6.65 9.30
N THR A 147 5.72 5.76 8.51
CA THR A 147 6.31 5.25 7.26
C THR A 147 5.81 6.10 6.09
N PRO A 148 6.70 6.81 5.36
CA PRO A 148 6.32 7.58 4.18
C PRO A 148 5.53 6.74 3.17
N VAL A 149 4.50 7.34 2.58
CA VAL A 149 3.60 6.68 1.63
C VAL A 149 3.79 7.26 0.23
N VAL A 150 4.09 6.39 -0.75
CA VAL A 150 4.08 6.72 -2.18
C VAL A 150 2.91 5.98 -2.82
N ALA A 151 1.94 6.72 -3.32
CA ALA A 151 0.67 6.15 -3.75
C ALA A 151 0.15 6.83 -5.01
N THR A 152 -0.68 6.12 -5.78
CA THR A 152 -1.46 6.75 -6.83
C THR A 152 -2.55 7.64 -6.22
N PRO A 153 -3.02 8.70 -6.90
CA PRO A 153 -4.09 9.56 -6.39
C PRO A 153 -5.35 8.78 -5.97
N GLN A 154 -5.67 7.70 -6.67
CA GLN A 154 -6.79 6.82 -6.38
C GLN A 154 -6.65 6.12 -5.02
N ALA A 155 -5.42 5.75 -4.64
CA ALA A 155 -5.15 5.09 -3.37
C ALA A 155 -5.32 6.02 -2.15
N THR A 156 -5.26 7.34 -2.36
CA THR A 156 -5.36 8.36 -1.31
C THR A 156 -6.59 9.27 -1.45
N ALA A 157 -7.46 9.04 -2.45
CA ALA A 157 -8.59 9.92 -2.76
C ALA A 157 -9.57 10.15 -1.60
N ALA A 158 -9.70 9.16 -0.70
CA ALA A 158 -10.56 9.26 0.49
C ALA A 158 -9.86 9.91 1.70
N LEU A 159 -8.59 10.27 1.59
CA LEU A 159 -7.79 10.90 2.64
C LEU A 159 -7.71 12.41 2.41
N ALA A 160 -7.98 13.20 3.45
CA ALA A 160 -7.82 14.65 3.42
C ALA A 160 -6.34 15.04 3.62
N ILE A 161 -5.46 14.61 2.70
CA ILE A 161 -4.00 14.78 2.79
C ILE A 161 -3.46 15.68 1.67
N ARG A 162 -2.29 16.27 1.87
CA ARG A 162 -1.55 17.03 0.86
C ARG A 162 -0.22 16.33 0.55
N PRO A 163 0.26 16.37 -0.71
CA PRO A 163 1.56 15.82 -1.08
C PRO A 163 2.73 16.46 -0.32
#